data_AF-A0A1Y3KYC2-F1
#
_entry.id   AF-A0A1Y3KYC2-F1
#
_cell.length_a   1.000
_cell.length_b   1.000
_cell.length_c   1.000
_cell.angle_alpha   90.00
_cell.angle_beta   90.00
_cell.angle_gamma   90.00
#
_symmetry.space_group_name_H-M   'P 1'
#
loop_
_entity.id
_entity.type
_entity.pdbx_description
1 polymer ?
#
loop_
_entity_poly.entity_id
_entity_poly.type
_entity_poly.pdbx_seq_one_letter_code
_entity_poly.pdbx_strand_id
1 'polypeptide(L)'
;MKMKMSDFEYNSDLFRGEIASADFAAKWAKAKLLDMFRHWRELGSVYLDGAVLMSPDSGEGRLDGEVMGKKFSVQCQGDWRTGFGMVEAVVCTTCLVTAEPIEVARFLVSQNGAILSAAGEQLVSQDHPQASYLTFVSVIRRVLNASS
;
A
#
# COMPACT_ATOMS: atom_id res chain seq x y z
N MET A 1 -10.16 2.45 -23.66
CA MET A 1 -11.53 1.98 -23.34
C MET A 1 -12.51 3.00 -23.91
N LYS A 2 -13.50 2.60 -24.71
CA LYS A 2 -14.52 3.53 -25.26
C LYS A 2 -15.67 3.65 -24.27
N MET A 3 -16.12 4.88 -24.00
CA MET A 3 -17.33 5.15 -23.21
C MET A 3 -18.58 4.58 -23.90
N LYS A 4 -19.54 4.14 -23.09
CA LYS A 4 -20.84 3.59 -23.51
C LYS A 4 -21.98 4.48 -23.02
N MET A 5 -23.15 4.34 -23.64
CA MET A 5 -24.36 5.11 -23.28
C MET A 5 -24.75 4.95 -21.80
N SER A 6 -24.50 3.77 -21.23
CA SER A 6 -24.70 3.46 -19.81
C SER A 6 -23.84 4.32 -18.87
N ASP A 7 -22.71 4.86 -19.33
CA ASP A 7 -21.87 5.76 -18.53
C ASP A 7 -22.57 7.12 -18.28
N PHE A 8 -23.67 7.40 -18.98
CA PHE A 8 -24.46 8.63 -18.90
C PHE A 8 -25.87 8.41 -18.33
N GLU A 9 -26.25 7.17 -18.02
CA GLU A 9 -27.49 6.84 -17.30
C GLU A 9 -27.26 7.11 -15.80
N TYR A 10 -27.41 8.37 -15.41
CA TYR A 10 -27.01 8.89 -14.11
C TYR A 10 -28.15 8.81 -13.07
N ASN A 11 -27.96 8.03 -12.01
CA ASN A 11 -28.78 8.10 -10.80
C ASN A 11 -27.95 8.77 -9.68
N SER A 12 -28.27 10.03 -9.39
CA SER A 12 -27.50 10.86 -8.44
C SER A 12 -27.47 10.32 -7.01
N ASP A 13 -28.56 9.68 -6.57
CA ASP A 13 -28.65 9.16 -5.20
C ASP A 13 -27.85 7.87 -5.05
N LEU A 14 -27.92 6.99 -6.05
CA LEU A 14 -27.09 5.78 -6.11
C LEU A 14 -25.60 6.15 -6.11
N PHE A 15 -25.19 7.05 -7.01
CA PHE A 15 -23.81 7.46 -7.16
C PHE A 15 -23.25 8.13 -5.91
N ARG A 16 -24.04 8.99 -5.25
CA ARG A 16 -23.66 9.60 -3.97
C ARG A 16 -23.50 8.56 -2.87
N GLY A 17 -24.37 7.55 -2.83
CA GLY A 17 -24.26 6.42 -1.90
C GLY A 17 -22.99 5.60 -2.13
N GLU A 18 -22.68 5.29 -3.39
CA GLU A 18 -21.48 4.55 -3.79
C GLU A 18 -20.20 5.29 -3.41
N ILE A 19 -20.11 6.60 -3.69
CA ILE A 19 -18.96 7.43 -3.29
C ILE A 19 -18.80 7.44 -1.78
N ALA A 20 -19.87 7.67 -1.03
CA ALA A 20 -19.79 7.75 0.44
C ALA A 20 -19.34 6.42 1.05
N SER A 21 -19.85 5.30 0.53
CA SER A 21 -19.44 3.95 0.95
C SER A 21 -17.97 3.69 0.61
N ALA A 22 -17.54 4.03 -0.62
CA ALA A 22 -16.16 3.84 -1.06
C ALA A 22 -15.16 4.72 -0.28
N ASP A 23 -15.51 5.97 0.00
CA ASP A 23 -14.70 6.87 0.83
C ASP A 23 -14.52 6.32 2.25
N PHE A 24 -15.60 5.83 2.85
CA PHE A 24 -15.55 5.20 4.16
C PHE A 24 -14.64 3.98 4.17
N ALA A 25 -14.84 3.04 3.24
CA ALA A 25 -14.02 1.84 3.12
C ALA A 25 -12.54 2.17 2.87
N ALA A 26 -12.23 3.16 2.01
CA ALA A 26 -10.87 3.59 1.73
C ALA A 26 -10.20 4.20 2.97
N LYS A 27 -10.94 4.95 3.80
CA LYS A 27 -10.43 5.47 5.08
C LYS A 27 -10.05 4.35 6.04
N TRP A 28 -10.86 3.30 6.14
CA TRP A 28 -10.54 2.14 6.96
C TRP A 28 -9.34 1.37 6.43
N ALA A 29 -9.28 1.12 5.13
CA ALA A 29 -8.12 0.49 4.49
C ALA A 29 -6.84 1.30 4.73
N LYS A 30 -6.90 2.63 4.61
CA LYS A 30 -5.79 3.54 4.91
C LYS A 30 -5.35 3.40 6.36
N ALA A 31 -6.31 3.43 7.30
CA ALA A 31 -6.02 3.27 8.72
C ALA A 31 -5.30 1.94 9.01
N LYS A 32 -5.76 0.83 8.40
CA LYS A 32 -5.10 -0.48 8.52
C LYS A 32 -3.66 -0.46 8.01
N LEU A 33 -3.42 0.15 6.85
CA LEU A 33 -2.06 0.26 6.31
C LEU A 33 -1.16 1.15 7.19
N LEU A 34 -1.69 2.25 7.73
CA LEU A 34 -0.95 3.12 8.66
C LEU A 34 -0.62 2.40 9.98
N ASP A 35 -1.53 1.57 10.50
CA ASP A 35 -1.26 0.71 11.65
C ASP A 35 -0.15 -0.31 11.33
N MET A 36 -0.15 -0.89 10.12
CA MET A 36 0.96 -1.73 9.67
C MET A 36 2.27 -0.95 9.62
N PHE A 37 2.30 0.28 9.10
CA PHE A 37 3.52 1.10 9.08
C PHE A 37 4.08 1.36 10.49
N ARG A 38 3.22 1.58 11.49
CA ARG A 38 3.66 1.71 12.89
C ARG A 38 4.31 0.41 13.38
N HIS A 39 3.65 -0.73 13.15
CA HIS A 39 4.21 -2.03 13.51
C HIS A 39 5.52 -2.33 12.75
N TRP A 40 5.64 -1.92 11.49
CA TRP A 40 6.87 -2.10 10.73
C TRP A 40 8.04 -1.34 11.36
N ARG A 41 7.83 -0.10 11.84
CA ARG A 41 8.86 0.66 12.58
C ARG A 41 9.41 -0.12 13.78
N GLU A 42 8.53 -0.79 14.52
CA GLU A 42 8.91 -1.66 15.63
C GLU A 42 9.68 -2.90 15.13
N LEU A 43 9.21 -3.53 14.05
CA LEU A 43 9.88 -4.69 13.42
C LEU A 43 11.29 -4.36 12.93
N GLY A 44 11.49 -3.23 12.24
CA GLY A 44 12.79 -2.83 11.71
C GLY A 44 13.82 -2.54 12.79
N SER A 45 13.39 -1.87 13.87
CA SER A 45 14.26 -1.47 14.98
C SER A 45 14.60 -2.60 15.95
N VAL A 46 13.62 -3.46 16.27
CA VAL A 46 13.78 -4.49 17.31
C VAL A 46 14.13 -5.86 16.72
N TYR A 47 13.54 -6.25 15.59
CA TYR A 47 13.60 -7.63 15.10
C TYR A 47 14.63 -7.86 13.98
N LEU A 48 15.09 -6.79 13.34
CA LEU A 48 16.10 -6.86 12.28
C LEU A 48 17.43 -6.21 12.70
N ASP A 49 17.69 -6.09 14.01
CA ASP A 49 18.91 -5.50 14.57
C ASP A 49 19.26 -4.12 13.97
N GLY A 50 18.24 -3.33 13.60
CA GLY A 50 18.42 -2.02 12.96
C GLY A 50 18.86 -2.08 11.48
N ALA A 51 18.88 -3.25 10.85
CA ALA A 51 19.20 -3.42 9.42
C ALA A 51 18.18 -2.73 8.48
N VAL A 52 16.98 -2.43 9.01
CA VAL A 52 15.99 -1.59 8.35
C VAL A 52 15.71 -0.38 9.21
N LEU A 53 16.07 0.79 8.71
CA LEU A 53 15.80 2.07 9.34
C LEU A 53 14.53 2.65 8.73
N MET A 54 13.63 3.19 9.55
CA MET A 54 12.42 3.86 9.09
C MET A 54 12.37 5.30 9.59
N SER A 55 11.95 6.20 8.70
CA SER A 55 11.77 7.60 9.04
C SER A 55 10.53 7.78 9.92
N PRO A 56 10.64 8.54 11.03
CA PRO A 56 9.51 8.76 11.92
C PRO A 56 8.45 9.70 11.30
N ASP A 57 8.86 10.59 10.39
CA ASP A 57 8.03 11.68 9.85
C ASP A 57 8.05 11.73 8.30
N SER A 58 7.41 10.74 7.68
CA SER A 58 7.33 10.60 6.22
C SER A 58 6.16 11.36 5.59
N GLY A 59 5.41 12.13 6.38
CA GLY A 59 4.13 12.74 5.97
C GLY A 59 2.94 11.78 6.02
N GLU A 60 1.74 12.31 5.75
CA GLU A 60 0.51 11.53 5.83
C GLU A 60 0.39 10.53 4.66
N GLY A 61 0.24 9.23 4.96
CA GLY A 61 0.04 8.20 3.93
C GLY A 61 1.31 7.75 3.21
N ARG A 62 2.48 8.02 3.79
CA ARG A 62 3.77 7.56 3.28
C ARG A 62 4.61 6.97 4.40
N LEU A 63 5.43 5.99 4.06
CA LEU A 63 6.51 5.46 4.89
C LEU A 63 7.80 5.53 4.11
N ASP A 64 8.83 6.14 4.67
CA ASP A 64 10.18 6.09 4.12
C ASP A 64 11.06 5.20 4.99
N GLY A 65 11.98 4.51 4.35
CA GLY A 65 12.96 3.70 5.03
C GLY A 65 14.21 3.45 4.22
N GLU A 66 15.15 2.78 4.85
CA GLU A 66 16.43 2.37 4.28
C GLU A 66 16.73 0.94 4.73
N VAL A 67 17.14 0.10 3.79
CA VAL A 67 17.61 -1.25 4.07
C VAL A 67 18.94 -1.49 3.36
N MET A 68 19.99 -1.82 4.13
CA MET A 68 21.35 -2.04 3.60
C MET A 68 21.83 -0.90 2.67
N GLY A 69 21.56 0.36 2.99
CA GLY A 69 21.92 1.52 2.17
C GLY A 69 20.97 1.83 1.01
N LYS A 70 19.99 0.96 0.73
CA LYS A 70 18.95 1.21 -0.28
C LYS A 70 17.76 1.94 0.34
N LYS A 71 17.55 3.19 -0.08
CA LYS A 71 16.38 3.98 0.31
C LYS A 71 15.14 3.50 -0.43
N PHE A 72 14.04 3.37 0.29
CA PHE A 72 12.74 3.04 -0.28
C PHE A 72 11.63 3.90 0.33
N SER A 73 10.50 3.93 -0.36
CA SER A 73 9.27 4.54 0.13
C SER A 73 8.08 3.64 -0.17
N VAL A 74 7.09 3.66 0.71
CA VAL A 74 5.77 3.09 0.48
C VAL A 74 4.77 4.23 0.52
N GLN A 75 4.11 4.49 -0.60
CA GLN A 75 3.10 5.55 -0.73
C GLN A 75 1.73 4.90 -0.84
N CYS A 76 0.73 5.50 -0.21
CA CYS A 76 -0.64 4.99 -0.27
C CYS A 76 -1.62 6.00 -0.87
N GLN A 77 -2.55 5.51 -1.67
CA GLN A 77 -3.64 6.30 -2.24
C GLN A 77 -4.93 5.46 -2.25
N GLY A 78 -6.08 6.11 -2.12
CA GLY A 78 -7.36 5.42 -2.36
C GLY A 78 -7.41 4.87 -3.78
N ASP A 79 -7.87 3.63 -3.92
CA ASP A 79 -8.14 3.02 -5.23
C ASP A 79 -9.64 2.94 -5.46
N TRP A 80 -10.12 3.79 -6.36
CA TRP A 80 -11.51 3.82 -6.80
C TRP A 80 -11.80 2.87 -7.98
N ARG A 81 -10.78 2.31 -8.64
CA ARG A 81 -10.96 1.46 -9.83
C ARG A 81 -11.70 0.16 -9.50
N THR A 82 -11.55 -0.31 -8.27
CA THR A 82 -12.19 -1.55 -7.81
C THR A 82 -13.61 -1.33 -7.29
N GLY A 83 -14.04 -0.09 -7.07
CA GLY A 83 -15.37 0.22 -6.52
C GLY A 83 -15.57 -0.15 -5.04
N PHE A 84 -14.60 -0.82 -4.40
CA PHE A 84 -14.72 -1.37 -3.04
C PHE A 84 -14.00 -0.56 -1.96
N GLY A 85 -13.56 0.66 -2.26
CA GLY A 85 -12.85 1.52 -1.31
C GLY A 85 -11.60 0.83 -0.75
N MET A 86 -10.69 0.43 -1.63
CA MET A 86 -9.40 -0.12 -1.26
C MET A 86 -8.36 1.00 -1.19
N VAL A 87 -7.21 0.68 -0.60
CA VAL A 87 -6.03 1.55 -0.67
C VAL A 87 -4.95 0.83 -1.45
N GLU A 88 -4.46 1.46 -2.50
CA GLU A 88 -3.28 1.03 -3.22
C GLU A 88 -2.03 1.50 -2.48
N ALA A 89 -1.08 0.59 -2.29
CA ALA A 89 0.24 0.86 -1.76
C ALA A 89 1.28 0.59 -2.85
N VAL A 90 2.08 1.60 -3.16
CA VAL A 90 3.15 1.54 -4.15
C VAL A 90 4.49 1.62 -3.44
N VAL A 91 5.36 0.66 -3.70
CA VAL A 91 6.71 0.58 -3.15
C VAL A 91 7.69 1.04 -4.20
N CYS A 92 8.47 2.06 -3.88
CA CYS A 92 9.52 2.58 -4.76
C CYS A 92 10.88 2.51 -4.07
N THR A 93 11.93 2.25 -4.85
CA THR A 93 13.35 2.45 -4.46
C THR A 93 14.01 3.39 -5.46
N THR A 94 15.21 3.86 -5.17
CA THR A 94 16.00 4.68 -6.12
C THR A 94 16.89 3.79 -6.97
N CYS A 95 16.89 3.99 -8.29
CA CYS A 95 17.90 3.43 -9.20
C CYS A 95 19.26 4.07 -8.91
N LEU A 96 20.32 3.28 -8.73
CA LEU A 96 21.63 3.84 -8.40
C LEU A 96 22.29 4.51 -9.60
N VAL A 97 21.91 4.11 -10.82
CA VAL A 97 22.47 4.66 -12.06
C VAL A 97 21.82 6.00 -12.42
N THR A 98 20.48 6.07 -12.40
CA THR A 98 19.73 7.26 -12.87
C THR A 98 19.32 8.20 -11.74
N ALA A 99 19.41 7.76 -10.48
CA ALA A 99 18.83 8.42 -9.31
C ALA A 99 17.30 8.62 -9.39
N GLU A 100 16.62 7.98 -10.35
CA GLU A 100 15.16 8.05 -10.48
C GLU A 100 14.46 7.03 -9.58
N PRO A 101 13.25 7.34 -9.08
CA PRO A 101 12.41 6.38 -8.40
C PRO A 101 11.96 5.26 -9.36
N ILE A 102 12.14 4.01 -8.96
CA ILE A 102 11.62 2.84 -9.65
C ILE A 102 10.59 2.13 -8.76
N GLU A 103 9.42 1.82 -9.33
CA GLU A 103 8.40 1.00 -8.67
C GLU A 103 8.87 -0.46 -8.63
N VAL A 104 8.89 -1.08 -7.45
CA VAL A 104 9.35 -2.46 -7.25
C VAL A 104 8.24 -3.41 -6.79
N ALA A 105 7.16 -2.84 -6.25
CA ALA A 105 5.98 -3.59 -5.87
C ALA A 105 4.75 -2.67 -5.78
N ARG A 106 3.58 -3.28 -5.95
CA ARG A 106 2.28 -2.66 -5.78
C ARG A 106 1.32 -3.69 -5.22
N PHE A 107 0.54 -3.31 -4.22
CA PHE A 107 -0.46 -4.16 -3.60
C PHE A 107 -1.65 -3.33 -3.13
N LEU A 108 -2.77 -3.98 -2.88
CA LEU A 108 -3.97 -3.36 -2.35
C LEU A 108 -4.17 -3.79 -0.90
N VAL A 109 -4.73 -2.88 -0.10
CA VAL A 109 -5.21 -3.13 1.25
C VAL A 109 -6.71 -2.90 1.24
N SER A 110 -7.45 -3.88 1.73
CA SER A 110 -8.90 -3.77 1.90
C SER A 110 -9.27 -3.20 3.27
N GLN A 111 -10.53 -2.79 3.43
CA GLN A 111 -11.03 -2.20 4.67
C GLN A 111 -10.86 -3.07 5.93
N ASN A 112 -10.81 -4.41 5.77
CA ASN A 112 -10.61 -5.34 6.88
C ASN A 112 -9.12 -5.65 7.14
N GLY A 113 -8.21 -5.14 6.30
CA GLY A 113 -6.76 -5.34 6.42
C GLY A 113 -6.20 -6.53 5.61
N ALA A 114 -7.01 -7.21 4.79
CA ALA A 114 -6.48 -8.20 3.85
C ALA A 114 -5.60 -7.51 2.80
N ILE A 115 -4.54 -8.21 2.40
CA ILE A 115 -3.56 -7.76 1.39
C ILE A 115 -3.84 -8.49 0.09
N LEU A 116 -3.99 -7.72 -0.98
CA LEU A 116 -4.26 -8.24 -2.31
C LEU A 116 -3.20 -7.81 -3.31
N SER A 117 -3.06 -8.57 -4.39
CA SER A 117 -2.25 -8.16 -5.54
C SER A 117 -2.88 -6.96 -6.24
N ALA A 118 -2.14 -6.31 -7.13
CA ALA A 118 -2.69 -5.25 -7.98
C ALA A 118 -3.84 -5.75 -8.90
N ALA A 119 -3.96 -7.07 -9.10
CA ALA A 119 -5.06 -7.71 -9.83
C ALA A 119 -6.26 -8.05 -8.93
N GLY A 120 -6.18 -7.77 -7.62
CA GLY A 120 -7.25 -8.06 -6.66
C GLY A 120 -7.24 -9.49 -6.08
N GLU A 121 -6.19 -10.27 -6.33
CA GLU A 121 -6.05 -11.62 -5.74
C GLU A 121 -5.60 -11.51 -4.28
N GLN A 122 -6.27 -12.18 -3.35
CA GLN A 122 -5.86 -12.17 -1.95
C GLN A 122 -4.49 -12.87 -1.78
N LEU A 123 -3.50 -12.11 -1.32
CA LEU A 123 -2.15 -12.60 -1.01
C LEU A 123 -2.02 -12.99 0.47
N VAL A 124 -2.64 -12.21 1.36
CA VAL A 124 -2.65 -12.44 2.80
C VAL A 124 -4.04 -12.12 3.35
N SER A 125 -4.64 -13.09 4.04
CA SER A 125 -5.93 -12.91 4.71
C SER A 125 -5.83 -11.95 5.90
N GLN A 126 -6.90 -11.20 6.18
CA GLN A 126 -7.02 -10.37 7.38
C GLN A 126 -6.84 -11.15 8.69
N ASP A 127 -7.19 -12.44 8.71
CA ASP A 127 -7.16 -13.27 9.92
C ASP A 127 -5.77 -13.90 10.15
N HIS A 128 -4.82 -13.66 9.26
CA HIS A 128 -3.48 -14.19 9.41
C HIS A 128 -2.74 -13.43 10.54
N PRO A 129 -2.31 -14.11 11.63
CA PRO A 129 -1.78 -13.44 12.83
C PRO A 129 -0.49 -12.65 12.55
N GLN A 130 0.23 -13.00 11.48
CA GLN A 130 1.46 -12.32 11.05
C GLN A 130 1.29 -11.51 9.77
N ALA A 131 0.06 -11.10 9.41
CA ALA A 131 -0.19 -10.42 8.13
C ALA A 131 0.74 -9.21 7.93
N SER A 132 0.84 -8.34 8.94
CA SER A 132 1.71 -7.17 8.90
C SER A 132 3.19 -7.53 8.72
N TYR A 133 3.69 -8.54 9.43
CA TYR A 133 5.08 -8.99 9.30
C TYR A 133 5.38 -9.58 7.90
N LEU A 134 4.50 -10.42 7.38
CA LEU A 134 4.68 -11.02 6.05
C LEU A 134 4.68 -9.95 4.95
N THR A 135 3.81 -8.94 5.06
CA THR A 135 3.81 -7.82 4.13
C THR A 135 5.11 -7.03 4.22
N PHE A 136 5.59 -6.72 5.43
CA PHE A 136 6.85 -6.02 5.64
C PHE A 136 8.03 -6.75 4.99
N VAL A 137 8.21 -8.04 5.31
CA VAL A 137 9.29 -8.86 4.75
C VAL A 137 9.20 -8.92 3.22
N SER A 138 7.98 -9.02 2.67
CA SER A 138 7.77 -9.01 1.22
C SER A 138 8.19 -7.69 0.57
N VAL A 139 7.87 -6.55 1.19
CA VAL A 139 8.32 -5.22 0.76
C VAL A 139 9.85 -5.15 0.76
N ILE A 140 10.48 -5.52 1.87
CA ILE A 140 11.94 -5.47 2.01
C ILE A 140 12.63 -6.38 0.99
N ARG A 141 12.14 -7.60 0.78
CA ARG A 141 12.66 -8.51 -0.25
C ARG A 141 12.59 -7.91 -1.65
N ARG A 142 11.50 -7.20 -1.99
CA ARG A 142 11.35 -6.53 -3.28
C ARG A 142 12.34 -5.38 -3.45
N VAL A 143 12.56 -4.58 -2.42
CA VAL A 143 13.55 -3.49 -2.42
C VAL A 143 14.96 -4.03 -2.60
N LEU A 144 15.33 -5.10 -1.87
CA LEU A 144 16.66 -5.70 -1.96
C LEU A 144 16.93 -6.30 -3.35
N ASN A 145 15.95 -7.00 -3.91
CA ASN A 145 16.05 -7.65 -5.23
C ASN A 145 15.90 -6.70 -6.42
N ALA A 146 15.56 -5.43 -6.19
CA ALA A 146 15.47 -4.46 -7.25
C ALA A 146 16.87 -4.20 -7.84
N SER A 147 17.03 -4.49 -9.12
CA SER A 147 18.22 -4.14 -9.89
C SER A 147 18.39 -2.62 -9.86
N SER A 148 19.54 -2.19 -9.37
CA SER A 148 19.92 -0.80 -9.24
C SER A 148 20.49 -0.23 -10.53
#